data_AF-A0AAU6CPH4-F1
#
_entry.id   AF-A0AAU6CPH4-F1
#
_cell.length_a   1.000
_cell.length_b   1.000
_cell.length_c   1.000
_cell.angle_alpha   90.00
_cell.angle_beta   90.00
_cell.angle_gamma   90.00
#
_symmetry.space_group_name_H-M   'P 1'
#
loop_
_entity.id
_entity.type
_entity.pdbx_description
1 polymer ?
#
loop_
_entity_poly.entity_id
_entity_poly.type
_entity_poly.pdbx_seq_one_letter_code
_entity_poly.pdbx_strand_id
1 'polypeptide(L)'
;MVRTDEHAGVEFMAVDSGPGMADVAAAMRDGRSTAGTLGIGLGMIARLADTFDLHSEPGHGTVMLARFWPYDARSRHRGSIFDLPESVTGGVTRPISGGQECGDGWAARGNEAGRAAPGHPLLGVVPHPGSGAPDRPVPGGGILVMLCDGRGHGPLAKTASQTATRAFHASRGRSPEEVMKDIHQALPGTRGAAVAVARIEPGQQRVLFCGVGDTAAAIVTSTSKTILPSVPGTAGHQIRTLRTFTEALPARSALVMHSDGLTGQWDPAALTGVLQHSAAVIAGHLLRSAGKYHDDASVVVAKGLW
;
A
#
# COMPACT_ATOMS: atom_id res chain seq x y z
N MET A 1 8.95 4.92 8.56
CA MET A 1 8.40 6.18 9.10
C MET A 1 7.13 6.50 8.34
N VAL A 2 6.17 7.10 9.02
CA VAL A 2 4.94 7.66 8.43
C VAL A 2 4.93 9.14 8.76
N ARG A 3 4.31 9.97 7.93
CA ARG A 3 4.33 11.43 8.13
C ARG A 3 2.97 12.04 7.85
N THR A 4 2.64 13.05 8.62
CA THR A 4 1.61 14.05 8.31
C THR A 4 2.31 15.38 8.05
N ASP A 5 1.57 16.41 7.70
CA ASP A 5 2.12 17.76 7.56
C ASP A 5 2.75 18.27 8.87
N GLU A 6 2.27 17.76 10.02
CA GLU A 6 2.65 18.26 11.35
C GLU A 6 3.51 17.26 12.16
N HIS A 7 3.37 15.95 11.92
CA HIS A 7 3.96 14.92 12.76
C HIS A 7 4.66 13.83 11.95
N ALA A 8 5.74 13.27 12.49
CA ALA A 8 6.41 12.10 11.93
C ALA A 8 6.29 10.93 12.91
N GLY A 9 5.65 9.84 12.50
CA GLY A 9 5.48 8.62 13.27
C GLY A 9 6.38 7.47 12.80
N VAL A 10 6.40 6.42 13.61
CA VAL A 10 7.04 5.14 13.31
C VAL A 10 5.96 4.10 13.08
N GLU A 11 6.11 3.33 12.01
CA GLU A 11 5.26 2.20 11.70
C GLU A 11 6.13 0.95 11.67
N PHE A 12 5.65 -0.10 12.32
CA PHE A 12 6.23 -1.42 12.34
C PHE A 12 5.25 -2.38 11.69
N MET A 13 5.75 -3.14 10.71
CA MET A 13 5.04 -4.28 10.16
C MET A 13 5.87 -5.53 10.40
N ALA A 14 5.30 -6.50 11.09
CA ALA A 14 5.88 -7.83 11.25
C ALA A 14 5.11 -8.80 10.37
N VAL A 15 5.84 -9.56 9.54
CA VAL A 15 5.30 -10.57 8.63
C VAL A 15 6.08 -11.84 8.84
N ASP A 16 5.39 -12.91 9.24
CA ASP A 16 5.99 -14.24 9.40
C ASP A 16 5.15 -15.32 8.72
N SER A 17 5.83 -16.39 8.31
CA SER A 17 5.25 -17.62 7.76
C SER A 17 5.28 -18.77 8.78
N GLY A 18 5.22 -18.44 10.07
CA GLY A 18 5.19 -19.40 11.17
C GLY A 18 3.85 -20.15 11.26
N PRO A 19 3.60 -20.87 12.37
CA PRO A 19 2.39 -21.69 12.52
C PRO A 19 1.09 -20.88 12.62
N GLY A 20 1.16 -19.56 12.76
CA GLY A 20 0.00 -18.70 13.00
C GLY A 20 -0.67 -18.97 14.35
N MET A 21 -1.79 -18.29 14.60
CA MET A 21 -2.55 -18.34 15.85
C MET A 21 -4.00 -18.75 15.58
N ALA A 22 -4.47 -19.79 16.27
CA ALA A 22 -5.86 -20.23 16.20
C ALA A 22 -6.81 -19.34 17.01
N ASP A 23 -6.32 -18.75 18.10
CA ASP A 23 -7.08 -17.83 18.93
C ASP A 23 -6.22 -16.58 19.21
N VAL A 24 -6.36 -15.61 18.30
CA VAL A 24 -5.68 -14.31 18.41
C VAL A 24 -6.06 -13.60 19.71
N ALA A 25 -7.34 -13.60 20.09
CA ALA A 25 -7.81 -12.93 21.31
C ALA A 25 -7.15 -13.52 22.55
N ALA A 26 -6.96 -14.84 22.61
CA ALA A 26 -6.19 -15.46 23.69
C ALA A 26 -4.71 -15.09 23.67
N ALA A 27 -4.08 -15.01 22.49
CA ALA A 27 -2.68 -14.61 22.36
C ALA A 27 -2.41 -13.14 22.74
N MET A 28 -3.42 -12.29 22.69
CA MET A 28 -3.37 -10.89 23.12
C MET A 28 -3.43 -10.71 24.64
N ARG A 29 -3.82 -11.75 25.40
CA ARG A 29 -3.90 -11.69 26.86
C ARG A 29 -2.52 -11.92 27.49
N ASP A 30 -2.18 -11.07 28.45
CA ASP A 30 -0.95 -11.18 29.22
C ASP A 30 -0.82 -12.58 29.87
N GLY A 31 0.40 -13.12 29.89
CA GLY A 31 0.69 -14.45 30.44
C GLY A 31 0.47 -15.61 29.46
N ARG A 32 0.04 -15.36 28.21
CA ARG A 32 -0.11 -16.41 27.19
C ARG A 32 1.13 -16.51 26.31
N SER A 33 1.77 -17.68 26.33
CA SER A 33 2.98 -17.95 25.54
C SER A 33 2.99 -19.39 25.03
N THR A 34 3.40 -19.58 23.77
CA THR A 34 3.65 -20.90 23.18
C THR A 34 5.14 -21.27 23.17
N ALA A 35 6.02 -20.32 23.51
CA ALA A 35 7.49 -20.46 23.43
C ALA A 35 8.19 -20.28 24.81
N GLY A 36 7.45 -20.35 25.91
CA GLY A 36 8.00 -20.28 27.28
C GLY A 36 8.40 -18.87 27.76
N THR A 37 8.10 -17.83 26.99
CA THR A 37 8.25 -16.42 27.42
C THR A 37 7.13 -15.96 28.36
N LEU A 38 7.24 -14.76 28.94
CA LEU A 38 6.21 -14.14 29.79
C LEU A 38 4.86 -13.94 29.09
N GLY A 39 4.79 -13.99 27.76
CA GLY A 39 3.50 -13.86 27.05
C GLY A 39 2.85 -12.49 27.17
N ILE A 40 3.63 -11.42 27.37
CA ILE A 40 3.14 -10.05 27.54
C ILE A 40 3.38 -9.16 26.31
N GLY A 41 4.23 -9.59 25.38
CA GLY A 41 4.75 -8.73 24.31
C GLY A 41 3.67 -8.20 23.37
N LEU A 42 2.82 -9.10 22.85
CA LEU A 42 1.81 -8.73 21.85
C LEU A 42 0.73 -7.80 22.45
N GLY A 43 0.23 -8.14 23.64
CA GLY A 43 -0.72 -7.31 24.38
C GLY A 43 -0.13 -5.94 24.75
N MET A 44 1.15 -5.87 25.13
CA MET A 44 1.84 -4.60 25.41
C MET A 44 1.92 -3.72 24.16
N ILE A 45 2.33 -4.27 23.02
CA ILE A 45 2.45 -3.51 21.76
C ILE A 45 1.09 -2.89 21.40
N ALA A 46 0.02 -3.69 21.46
CA ALA A 46 -1.33 -3.22 21.13
C ALA A 46 -1.84 -2.10 22.07
N ARG A 47 -1.42 -2.11 23.33
CA ARG A 47 -1.78 -1.05 24.30
C ARG A 47 -0.96 0.23 24.14
N LEU A 48 0.27 0.12 23.62
CA LEU A 48 1.18 1.26 23.44
C LEU A 48 1.06 1.92 22.07
N ALA A 49 0.65 1.18 21.04
CA ALA A 49 0.51 1.70 19.70
C ALA A 49 -0.72 2.60 19.59
N ASP A 50 -0.60 3.70 18.84
CA ASP A 50 -1.73 4.55 18.46
C ASP A 50 -2.63 3.85 17.42
N THR A 51 -2.04 2.95 16.63
CA THR A 51 -2.78 2.09 15.69
C THR A 51 -2.21 0.69 15.76
N PHE A 52 -3.08 -0.31 15.89
CA PHE A 52 -2.70 -1.71 15.94
C PHE A 52 -3.66 -2.53 15.09
N ASP A 53 -3.11 -3.42 14.26
CA ASP A 53 -3.89 -4.39 13.49
C ASP A 53 -3.11 -5.70 13.40
N LEU A 54 -3.79 -6.83 13.50
CA LEU A 54 -3.16 -8.13 13.48
C LEU A 54 -4.07 -9.16 12.82
N HIS A 55 -3.52 -9.82 11.82
CA HIS A 55 -4.14 -10.93 11.13
C HIS A 55 -3.24 -12.17 11.26
N SER A 56 -3.80 -13.26 11.77
CA SER A 56 -3.09 -14.53 11.90
C SER A 56 -4.01 -15.67 11.49
N GLU A 57 -3.44 -16.65 10.80
CA GLU A 57 -4.18 -17.82 10.33
C GLU A 57 -3.37 -19.09 10.62
N PRO A 58 -3.97 -20.10 11.29
CA PRO A 58 -3.30 -21.37 11.56
C PRO A 58 -2.70 -22.00 10.30
N GLY A 59 -1.43 -22.39 10.38
CA GLY A 59 -0.66 -22.96 9.28
C GLY A 59 -0.15 -21.96 8.24
N HIS A 60 -0.53 -20.68 8.33
CA HIS A 60 -0.24 -19.67 7.31
C HIS A 60 0.55 -18.46 7.84
N GLY A 61 0.70 -18.32 9.15
CA GLY A 61 1.53 -17.30 9.80
C GLY A 61 0.77 -16.04 10.21
N THR A 62 1.51 -14.98 10.58
CA THR A 62 0.95 -13.73 11.12
C THR A 62 1.43 -12.50 10.36
N VAL A 63 0.56 -11.50 10.26
CA VAL A 63 0.86 -10.13 9.85
C VAL A 63 0.39 -9.21 10.96
N MET A 64 1.28 -8.37 11.48
CA MET A 64 0.97 -7.38 12.51
C MET A 64 1.44 -6.01 12.06
N LEU A 65 0.60 -5.01 12.25
CA LEU A 65 0.90 -3.60 12.08
C LEU A 65 0.80 -2.90 13.44
N ALA A 66 1.79 -2.07 13.76
CA ALA A 66 1.75 -1.17 14.90
C ALA A 66 2.31 0.20 14.50
N ARG A 67 1.61 1.28 14.85
CA ARG A 67 2.03 2.65 14.57
C ARG A 67 2.10 3.48 15.84
N PHE A 68 3.12 4.31 15.91
CA PHE A 68 3.45 5.16 17.05
C PHE A 68 3.73 6.57 16.56
N TRP A 69 3.05 7.56 17.13
CA TRP A 69 3.24 8.97 16.86
C TRP A 69 3.95 9.64 18.05
N PRO A 70 4.77 10.67 17.81
CA PRO A 70 5.39 11.43 18.88
C PRO A 70 4.30 12.15 19.68
N TYR A 71 4.24 11.87 20.98
CA TYR A 71 3.35 12.52 21.93
C TYR A 71 3.86 13.95 22.20
N ASP A 72 3.06 14.99 21.94
CA ASP A 72 3.27 16.29 22.58
C ASP A 72 2.51 16.31 23.91
N ALA A 73 3.24 16.50 25.01
CA ALA A 73 2.67 16.56 26.36
C ALA A 73 1.64 17.71 26.53
N ARG A 74 1.58 18.67 25.60
CA ARG A 74 0.64 19.80 25.62
C ARG A 74 -0.68 19.51 24.93
N SER A 75 -0.76 18.53 24.03
CA SER A 75 -1.98 18.16 23.30
C SER A 75 -2.68 16.97 23.96
N ARG A 76 -3.07 17.13 25.24
CA ARG A 76 -4.16 16.35 25.83
C ARG A 76 -5.50 16.78 25.22
N HIS A 77 -5.65 16.69 23.90
CA HIS A 77 -6.98 16.64 23.33
C HIS A 77 -7.55 15.25 23.64
N ARG A 78 -8.57 15.22 24.50
CA ARG A 78 -9.51 14.11 24.66
C ARG A 78 -10.36 13.95 23.38
N GLY A 79 -9.71 13.79 22.23
CA GLY A 79 -10.27 13.06 21.10
C GLY A 79 -9.95 11.60 21.34
N SER A 80 -10.86 10.69 21.01
CA SER A 80 -10.62 9.27 21.22
C SER A 80 -9.40 8.86 20.38
N ILE A 81 -8.48 8.10 20.96
CA ILE A 81 -7.31 7.52 20.27
C ILE A 81 -7.75 6.64 19.08
N PHE A 82 -9.03 6.25 19.04
CA PHE A 82 -9.68 5.53 17.94
C PHE A 82 -10.20 6.43 16.79
N ASP A 83 -10.03 7.76 16.84
CA ASP A 83 -10.60 8.70 15.86
C ASP A 83 -9.66 9.04 14.69
N LEU A 84 -8.47 8.42 14.59
CA LEU A 84 -7.67 8.52 13.37
C LEU A 84 -8.26 7.60 12.31
N PRO A 85 -8.79 8.10 11.18
CA PRO A 85 -9.27 7.24 10.11
C PRO A 85 -8.12 6.38 9.60
N GLU A 86 -8.37 5.07 9.56
CA GLU A 86 -7.47 4.10 8.96
C GLU A 86 -7.09 4.54 7.55
N SER A 87 -5.80 4.42 7.20
CA SER A 87 -5.38 4.76 5.84
C SER A 87 -6.15 3.92 4.84
N VAL A 88 -6.82 4.59 3.91
CA VAL A 88 -7.50 3.92 2.81
C VAL A 88 -6.53 3.27 1.82
N THR A 89 -5.23 3.53 1.95
CA THR A 89 -4.15 2.93 1.16
C THR A 89 -3.06 2.35 2.05
N GLY A 90 -2.51 1.20 1.68
CA GLY A 90 -1.39 0.59 2.38
C GLY A 90 -0.63 -0.34 1.44
N GLY A 91 0.69 -0.38 1.58
CA GLY A 91 1.53 -1.16 0.67
C GLY A 91 2.88 -1.46 1.27
N VAL A 92 3.51 -2.51 0.74
CA VAL A 92 4.79 -3.02 1.21
C VAL A 92 5.67 -3.35 0.00
N THR A 93 6.95 -3.02 0.12
CA THR A 93 8.00 -3.32 -0.86
C THR A 93 9.06 -4.17 -0.18
N ARG A 94 9.56 -5.21 -0.86
CA ARG A 94 10.63 -6.08 -0.39
C ARG A 94 11.67 -6.21 -1.50
N PRO A 95 12.96 -5.99 -1.21
CA PRO A 95 14.00 -6.28 -2.18
C PRO A 95 14.07 -7.78 -2.49
N ILE A 96 14.62 -8.12 -3.66
CA ILE A 96 15.05 -9.47 -4.00
C ILE A 96 15.89 -10.07 -2.86
N SER A 97 15.77 -11.39 -2.64
CA SER A 97 16.48 -12.04 -1.52
C SER A 97 17.99 -11.80 -1.57
N GLY A 98 18.55 -11.33 -0.46
CA GLY A 98 19.95 -10.92 -0.34
C GLY A 98 20.24 -9.50 -0.85
N GLY A 99 19.30 -8.87 -1.55
CA GLY A 99 19.36 -7.47 -1.96
C GLY A 99 19.12 -6.50 -0.80
N GLN A 100 19.69 -5.30 -0.91
CA GLN A 100 19.51 -4.21 0.06
C GLN A 100 18.60 -3.09 -0.49
N GLU A 101 18.34 -3.10 -1.79
CA GLU A 101 17.59 -2.07 -2.48
C GLU A 101 16.55 -2.72 -3.38
N CYS A 102 15.31 -2.24 -3.27
CA CYS A 102 14.19 -2.71 -4.06
C CYS A 102 14.02 -1.83 -5.29
N GLY A 103 13.90 -2.45 -6.46
CA GLY A 103 13.55 -1.83 -7.72
C GLY A 103 12.11 -1.30 -7.78
N ASP A 104 11.23 -1.84 -6.95
CA ASP A 104 9.82 -1.46 -6.91
C ASP A 104 9.55 -0.24 -6.02
N GLY A 105 8.41 0.40 -6.27
CA GLY A 105 7.88 1.48 -5.44
C GLY A 105 6.37 1.62 -5.61
N TRP A 106 5.74 2.30 -4.66
CA TRP A 106 4.34 2.71 -4.77
C TRP A 106 4.16 4.10 -4.16
N ALA A 107 3.07 4.76 -4.53
CA ALA A 107 2.69 6.07 -3.99
C ALA A 107 1.18 6.23 -4.02
N ALA A 108 0.64 7.10 -3.16
CA ALA A 108 -0.77 7.46 -3.16
C ALA A 108 -0.97 8.96 -2.97
N ARG A 109 -2.08 9.48 -3.50
CA ARG A 109 -2.58 10.85 -3.27
C ARG A 109 -4.07 10.74 -3.01
N GLY A 110 -4.61 11.51 -2.07
CA GLY A 110 -6.05 11.51 -1.79
C GLY A 110 -6.58 12.91 -1.53
N ASN A 111 -7.88 13.10 -1.77
CA ASN A 111 -8.61 14.20 -1.16
C ASN A 111 -9.22 13.71 0.16
N GLU A 112 -9.08 14.51 1.20
CA GLU A 112 -9.84 14.42 2.45
C GLU A 112 -11.34 14.30 2.16
N ALA A 113 -11.87 13.07 2.13
CA ALA A 113 -13.30 12.83 2.23
C ALA A 113 -13.67 12.88 3.72
N GLY A 114 -13.66 14.09 4.28
CA GLY A 114 -14.04 14.36 5.66
C GLY A 114 -13.19 15.48 6.25
N ARG A 115 -13.75 16.69 6.29
CA ARG A 115 -13.25 17.76 7.15
C ARG A 115 -13.31 17.24 8.61
N ALA A 116 -12.17 16.92 9.18
CA ALA A 116 -11.90 17.14 10.59
C ALA A 116 -10.58 17.90 10.61
N ALA A 117 -10.54 19.02 11.34
CA ALA A 117 -9.40 19.80 11.87
C ALA A 117 -8.03 19.89 11.13
N PRO A 118 -7.20 20.92 11.40
CA PRO A 118 -5.79 20.90 11.01
C PRO A 118 -5.08 19.69 11.66
N GLY A 119 -4.27 18.93 10.88
CA GLY A 119 -3.36 17.91 11.43
C GLY A 119 -3.48 16.46 10.91
N HIS A 120 -4.19 16.17 9.82
CA HIS A 120 -4.49 14.78 9.43
C HIS A 120 -3.52 14.11 8.41
N PRO A 121 -3.39 12.75 8.43
CA PRO A 121 -2.27 12.04 7.82
C PRO A 121 -2.40 11.71 6.33
N LEU A 122 -1.29 11.81 5.61
CA LEU A 122 -1.07 11.17 4.32
C LEU A 122 -0.30 9.87 4.58
N LEU A 123 -0.93 8.73 4.32
CA LEU A 123 -0.40 7.43 4.72
C LEU A 123 -0.03 6.57 3.53
N GLY A 124 1.27 6.52 3.26
CA GLY A 124 1.85 5.53 2.37
C GLY A 124 3.33 5.78 2.09
N VAL A 125 4.20 5.11 2.86
CA VAL A 125 5.66 5.07 2.72
C VAL A 125 6.37 6.43 2.79
N VAL A 126 7.49 6.43 3.50
CA VAL A 126 8.43 7.57 3.61
C VAL A 126 8.69 8.15 2.21
N PRO A 127 8.34 9.42 1.92
CA PRO A 127 9.02 10.12 0.85
C PRO A 127 10.51 10.00 1.13
N HIS A 128 11.26 9.36 0.23
CA HIS A 128 12.72 9.33 0.31
C HIS A 128 13.20 10.76 0.63
N PRO A 129 14.13 10.96 1.58
CA PRO A 129 14.58 12.30 1.95
C PRO A 129 15.04 13.04 0.70
N GLY A 130 14.22 13.97 0.22
CA GLY A 130 14.43 14.63 -1.08
C GLY A 130 13.17 15.05 -1.85
N SER A 131 11.98 14.48 -1.61
CA SER A 131 10.74 15.01 -2.21
C SER A 131 10.05 16.00 -1.28
N GLY A 132 10.60 17.21 -1.15
CA GLY A 132 10.02 18.30 -0.35
C GLY A 132 8.71 18.88 -0.90
N ALA A 133 7.93 18.10 -1.66
CA ALA A 133 6.64 18.52 -2.19
C ALA A 133 5.53 17.96 -1.28
N PRO A 134 4.62 18.80 -0.74
CA PRO A 134 3.45 18.32 0.00
C PRO A 134 2.57 17.47 -0.92
N ASP A 135 1.90 16.44 -0.37
CA ASP A 135 0.95 15.68 -1.17
C ASP A 135 -0.17 16.58 -1.66
N ARG A 136 -0.47 16.44 -2.94
CA ARG A 136 -1.47 17.27 -3.58
C ARG A 136 -2.85 16.62 -3.50
N PRO A 137 -3.88 17.37 -3.08
CA PRO A 137 -5.26 16.92 -3.18
C PRO A 137 -5.61 16.51 -4.63
N VAL A 138 -6.29 15.36 -4.80
CA VAL A 138 -6.86 14.88 -6.06
C VAL A 138 -8.14 15.65 -6.42
N PRO A 139 -8.13 16.50 -7.47
CA PRO A 139 -9.32 17.29 -7.82
C PRO A 139 -10.55 16.40 -8.08
N GLY A 140 -11.63 16.66 -7.34
CA GLY A 140 -12.90 15.94 -7.45
C GLY A 140 -13.16 14.84 -6.41
N GLY A 141 -12.35 14.72 -5.35
CA GLY A 141 -12.70 13.86 -4.20
C GLY A 141 -12.35 12.36 -4.36
N GLY A 142 -11.30 12.04 -5.11
CA GLY A 142 -10.84 10.66 -5.35
C GLY A 142 -9.52 10.31 -4.67
N ILE A 143 -9.10 9.07 -4.85
CA ILE A 143 -7.79 8.55 -4.40
C ILE A 143 -7.02 8.12 -5.64
N LEU A 144 -5.81 8.63 -5.84
CA LEU A 144 -4.87 8.18 -6.86
C LEU A 144 -3.83 7.26 -6.22
N VAL A 145 -3.57 6.12 -6.83
CA VAL A 145 -2.56 5.15 -6.39
C VAL A 145 -1.68 4.81 -7.58
N MET A 146 -0.37 4.73 -7.34
CA MET A 146 0.62 4.29 -8.30
C MET A 146 1.39 3.09 -7.73
N LEU A 147 1.67 2.14 -8.60
CA LEU A 147 2.70 1.13 -8.41
C LEU A 147 3.71 1.27 -9.56
N CYS A 148 4.99 1.12 -9.25
CA CYS A 148 6.09 1.16 -10.20
C CYS A 148 7.04 -0.02 -9.94
N ASP A 149 7.43 -0.69 -11.01
CA ASP A 149 8.42 -1.76 -11.04
C ASP A 149 9.56 -1.29 -11.96
N GLY A 150 10.66 -0.89 -11.33
CA GLY A 150 11.84 -0.41 -12.04
C GLY A 150 12.58 -1.55 -12.69
N ARG A 151 12.92 -1.44 -13.98
CA ARG A 151 13.50 -2.57 -14.73
C ARG A 151 14.77 -3.15 -14.09
N GLY A 152 14.72 -4.47 -13.84
CA GLY A 152 15.79 -5.23 -13.19
C GLY A 152 15.77 -5.02 -11.68
N HIS A 153 16.91 -5.20 -11.01
CA HIS A 153 17.00 -5.03 -9.56
C HIS A 153 18.13 -4.08 -9.14
N GLY A 154 18.14 -3.69 -7.87
CA GLY A 154 19.18 -2.89 -7.24
C GLY A 154 19.11 -1.38 -7.56
N PRO A 155 20.23 -0.64 -7.40
CA PRO A 155 20.21 0.83 -7.37
C PRO A 155 19.63 1.52 -8.61
N LEU A 156 19.85 0.94 -9.79
CA LEU A 156 19.38 1.51 -11.06
C LEU A 156 17.88 1.29 -11.27
N ALA A 157 17.35 0.15 -10.83
CA ALA A 157 15.92 -0.12 -10.81
C ALA A 157 15.22 0.81 -9.80
N LYS A 158 15.78 0.93 -8.59
CA LYS A 158 15.33 1.86 -7.55
C LYS A 158 15.32 3.31 -8.02
N THR A 159 16.31 3.72 -8.80
CA THR A 159 16.37 5.07 -9.38
C THR A 159 15.19 5.32 -10.32
N ALA A 160 14.79 4.31 -11.12
CA ALA A 160 13.62 4.41 -11.99
C ALA A 160 12.34 4.56 -11.16
N SER A 161 12.11 3.68 -10.17
CA SER A 161 10.89 3.75 -9.35
C SER A 161 10.81 5.02 -8.49
N GLN A 162 11.92 5.48 -7.90
CA GLN A 162 11.96 6.75 -7.19
C GLN A 162 11.67 7.95 -8.11
N THR A 163 12.12 7.90 -9.36
CA THR A 163 11.83 8.95 -10.35
C THR A 163 10.35 8.95 -10.74
N ALA A 164 9.75 7.77 -10.92
CA ALA A 164 8.31 7.63 -11.12
C ALA A 164 7.51 8.17 -9.93
N THR A 165 7.90 7.84 -8.68
CA THR A 165 7.25 8.35 -7.47
C THR A 165 7.30 9.87 -7.39
N ARG A 166 8.47 10.48 -7.65
CA ARG A 166 8.59 11.96 -7.68
C ARG A 166 7.69 12.58 -8.76
N ALA A 167 7.67 12.00 -9.96
CA ALA A 167 6.82 12.47 -11.05
C ALA A 167 5.32 12.33 -10.71
N PHE A 168 4.92 11.24 -10.06
CA PHE A 168 3.56 11.02 -9.60
C PHE A 168 3.10 12.10 -8.60
N HIS A 169 3.90 12.42 -7.58
CA HIS A 169 3.55 13.48 -6.63
C HIS A 169 3.53 14.86 -7.30
N ALA A 170 4.45 15.13 -8.24
CA ALA A 170 4.51 16.39 -8.97
C ALA A 170 3.40 16.58 -10.02
N SER A 171 2.84 15.46 -10.52
CA SER A 171 1.85 15.44 -11.61
C SER A 171 0.61 16.26 -11.25
N ARG A 172 0.10 17.01 -12.23
CA ARG A 172 -1.19 17.72 -12.14
C ARG A 172 -2.34 16.97 -12.82
N GLY A 173 -2.04 15.81 -13.39
CA GLY A 173 -3.00 14.95 -14.08
C GLY A 173 -4.16 14.58 -13.17
N ARG A 174 -5.37 14.65 -13.72
CA ARG A 174 -6.60 14.24 -13.01
C ARG A 174 -6.96 12.81 -13.35
N SER A 175 -6.67 12.37 -14.58
CA SER A 175 -6.87 11.00 -15.02
C SER A 175 -5.61 10.14 -14.84
N PRO A 176 -5.76 8.81 -14.68
CA PRO A 176 -4.61 7.90 -14.68
C PRO A 176 -3.70 8.04 -15.91
N GLU A 177 -4.28 8.28 -17.08
CA GLU A 177 -3.52 8.46 -18.32
C GLU A 177 -2.69 9.74 -18.34
N GLU A 178 -3.21 10.87 -17.84
CA GLU A 178 -2.42 12.11 -17.72
C GLU A 178 -1.26 11.92 -16.75
N VAL A 179 -1.50 11.28 -15.60
CA VAL A 179 -0.44 10.97 -14.63
C VAL A 179 0.60 10.02 -15.24
N MET A 180 0.16 9.02 -16.01
CA MET A 180 1.06 8.12 -16.72
C MET A 180 1.91 8.85 -17.77
N LYS A 181 1.36 9.85 -18.47
CA LYS A 181 2.13 10.70 -19.40
C LYS A 181 3.22 11.49 -18.68
N ASP A 182 2.90 12.09 -17.54
CA ASP A 182 3.87 12.82 -16.72
C ASP A 182 4.99 11.90 -16.22
N ILE A 183 4.65 10.69 -15.74
CA ILE A 183 5.64 9.68 -15.32
C ILE A 183 6.51 9.24 -16.50
N HIS A 184 5.89 8.93 -17.64
CA HIS A 184 6.61 8.50 -18.84
C HIS A 184 7.62 9.56 -19.32
N GLN A 185 7.27 10.85 -19.24
CA GLN A 185 8.15 11.96 -19.60
C GLN A 185 9.30 12.19 -18.62
N ALA A 186 9.14 11.78 -17.35
CA ALA A 186 10.15 11.94 -16.32
C ALA A 186 11.17 10.80 -16.26
N LEU A 187 10.84 9.63 -16.81
CA LEU A 187 11.68 8.43 -16.77
C LEU A 187 12.79 8.29 -17.84
N PRO A 188 12.90 9.11 -18.92
CA PRO A 188 14.05 9.04 -19.82
C PRO A 188 15.37 9.23 -19.06
N GLY A 189 16.39 8.43 -19.40
CA GLY A 189 17.67 8.40 -18.67
C GLY A 189 17.72 7.43 -17.48
N THR A 190 16.60 6.79 -17.14
CA THR A 190 16.57 5.64 -16.21
C THR A 190 16.52 4.32 -16.98
N ARG A 191 16.48 3.17 -16.29
CA ARG A 191 16.20 1.87 -16.92
C ARG A 191 14.76 1.72 -17.44
N GLY A 192 13.89 2.69 -17.15
CA GLY A 192 12.46 2.60 -17.39
C GLY A 192 11.78 1.69 -16.38
N ALA A 193 10.46 1.63 -16.47
CA ALA A 193 9.65 0.89 -15.51
C ALA A 193 8.35 0.37 -16.13
N ALA A 194 7.82 -0.72 -15.58
CA ALA A 194 6.40 -1.00 -15.65
C ALA A 194 5.69 -0.18 -14.56
N VAL A 195 4.55 0.41 -14.91
CA VAL A 195 3.85 1.36 -14.04
C VAL A 195 2.36 1.12 -14.16
N ALA A 196 1.67 1.13 -13.02
CA ALA A 196 0.23 1.15 -12.97
C ALA A 196 -0.25 2.36 -12.16
N VAL A 197 -1.26 3.06 -12.68
CA VAL A 197 -1.92 4.18 -12.01
C VAL A 197 -3.41 3.90 -11.94
N ALA A 198 -3.99 4.02 -10.76
CA ALA A 198 -5.41 3.89 -10.52
C ALA A 198 -5.98 5.16 -9.89
N ARG A 199 -7.18 5.55 -10.29
CA ARG A 199 -8.00 6.58 -9.63
C ARG A 199 -9.27 5.91 -9.12
N ILE A 200 -9.44 5.92 -7.81
CA ILE A 200 -10.60 5.39 -7.12
C ILE A 200 -11.54 6.55 -6.85
N GLU A 201 -12.81 6.39 -7.24
CA GLU A 201 -13.85 7.40 -7.06
C GLU A 201 -15.02 6.77 -6.27
N PRO A 202 -14.92 6.70 -4.93
CA PRO A 202 -15.94 6.04 -4.10
C PRO A 202 -17.34 6.62 -4.31
N GLY A 203 -17.45 7.95 -4.41
CA GLY A 203 -18.74 8.63 -4.66
C GLY A 203 -19.36 8.34 -6.02
N GLN A 204 -18.59 7.81 -6.97
CA GLN A 204 -19.06 7.38 -8.30
C GLN A 204 -19.02 5.86 -8.47
N GLN A 205 -18.67 5.12 -7.40
CA GLN A 205 -18.55 3.66 -7.38
C GLN A 205 -17.76 3.09 -8.56
N ARG A 206 -16.61 3.71 -8.89
CA ARG A 206 -15.76 3.25 -9.99
C ARG A 206 -14.27 3.41 -9.71
N VAL A 207 -13.47 2.64 -10.45
CA VAL A 207 -12.03 2.75 -10.55
C VAL A 207 -11.67 3.03 -12.00
N LEU A 208 -10.86 4.06 -12.24
CA LEU A 208 -10.19 4.29 -13.52
C LEU A 208 -8.76 3.77 -13.42
N PHE A 209 -8.30 3.01 -14.41
CA PHE A 209 -7.00 2.34 -14.37
C PHE A 209 -6.22 2.52 -15.67
N CYS A 210 -4.94 2.87 -15.56
CA CYS A 210 -4.00 2.90 -16.68
C CYS A 210 -2.71 2.19 -16.27
N GLY A 211 -2.47 1.01 -16.85
CA GLY A 211 -1.26 0.22 -16.61
C GLY A 211 -0.42 0.05 -17.87
N VAL A 212 0.90 0.07 -17.71
CA VAL A 212 1.91 -0.10 -18.77
C VAL A 212 2.93 -1.12 -18.30
N GLY A 213 3.15 -2.18 -19.07
CA GLY A 213 4.05 -3.26 -18.72
C GLY A 213 3.36 -4.43 -18.01
N ASP A 214 4.08 -5.10 -17.13
CA ASP A 214 3.77 -6.37 -16.47
C ASP A 214 3.28 -6.24 -15.02
N THR A 215 3.11 -5.02 -14.52
CA THR A 215 2.38 -4.79 -13.26
C THR A 215 0.94 -5.32 -13.38
N ALA A 216 0.46 -5.97 -12.32
CA ALA A 216 -0.89 -6.51 -12.24
C ALA A 216 -1.78 -5.68 -11.31
N ALA A 217 -3.06 -5.61 -11.62
CA ALA A 217 -4.04 -4.95 -10.78
C ALA A 217 -5.40 -5.67 -10.83
N ALA A 218 -6.11 -5.68 -9.70
CA ALA A 218 -7.42 -6.29 -9.59
C ALA A 218 -8.29 -5.60 -8.54
N ILE A 219 -9.60 -5.58 -8.79
CA ILE A 219 -10.63 -5.25 -7.79
C ILE A 219 -11.08 -6.56 -7.16
N VAL A 220 -10.98 -6.65 -5.84
CA VAL A 220 -11.19 -7.87 -5.07
C VAL A 220 -12.35 -7.68 -4.10
N THR A 221 -13.25 -8.65 -4.06
CA THR A 221 -14.24 -8.84 -3.00
C THR A 221 -13.99 -10.19 -2.32
N SER A 222 -14.78 -10.54 -1.31
CA SER A 222 -14.72 -11.87 -0.70
C SER A 222 -15.06 -13.02 -1.65
N THR A 223 -15.66 -12.72 -2.82
CA THR A 223 -16.16 -13.75 -3.75
C THR A 223 -15.68 -13.57 -5.18
N SER A 224 -15.08 -12.43 -5.52
CA SER A 224 -14.74 -12.10 -6.91
C SER A 224 -13.42 -11.35 -7.01
N LYS A 225 -12.80 -11.49 -8.18
CA LYS A 225 -11.60 -10.76 -8.57
C LYS A 225 -11.73 -10.34 -10.02
N THR A 226 -11.81 -9.04 -10.24
CA THR A 226 -11.90 -8.43 -11.57
C THR A 226 -10.52 -7.87 -11.91
N ILE A 227 -9.86 -8.43 -12.93
CA ILE A 227 -8.54 -7.98 -13.37
C ILE A 227 -8.65 -6.65 -14.13
N LEU A 228 -7.74 -5.73 -13.83
CA LEU A 228 -7.59 -4.46 -14.54
C LEU A 228 -6.44 -4.60 -15.56
N PRO A 229 -6.71 -4.46 -16.87
CA PRO A 229 -5.72 -4.75 -17.90
C PRO A 229 -4.67 -3.64 -18.06
N SER A 230 -3.42 -4.06 -18.21
CA SER A 230 -2.28 -3.21 -18.61
C SER A 230 -2.00 -3.34 -20.10
N VAL A 231 -1.48 -2.28 -20.72
CA VAL A 231 -1.00 -2.33 -22.11
C VAL A 231 0.50 -2.65 -22.17
N PRO A 232 0.99 -3.33 -23.22
CA PRO A 232 2.43 -3.55 -23.38
C PRO A 232 3.19 -2.23 -23.54
N GLY A 233 4.33 -2.12 -22.86
CA GLY A 233 5.22 -0.96 -22.98
C GLY A 233 6.17 -0.82 -21.81
N THR A 234 6.96 0.25 -21.83
CA THR A 234 7.86 0.62 -20.73
C THR A 234 7.89 2.13 -20.59
N ALA A 235 7.52 2.62 -19.41
CA ALA A 235 7.56 4.03 -19.10
C ALA A 235 9.02 4.55 -19.15
N GLY A 236 9.22 5.75 -19.72
CA GLY A 236 10.56 6.29 -20.02
C GLY A 236 11.20 5.78 -21.32
N HIS A 237 10.62 4.76 -21.96
CA HIS A 237 11.09 4.23 -23.24
C HIS A 237 9.98 4.29 -24.29
N GLN A 238 9.27 3.18 -24.53
CA GLN A 238 8.26 3.10 -25.58
C GLN A 238 6.91 2.71 -24.99
N ILE A 239 5.91 3.55 -25.25
CA ILE A 239 4.49 3.28 -25.01
C ILE A 239 3.76 3.56 -26.33
N ARG A 240 3.10 2.56 -26.90
CA ARG A 240 2.43 2.73 -28.20
C ARG A 240 1.12 3.51 -28.08
N THR A 241 0.26 3.10 -27.15
CA THR A 241 -1.05 3.72 -26.94
C THR A 241 -1.40 3.58 -25.48
N LEU A 242 -1.61 4.71 -24.81
CA LEU A 242 -2.15 4.71 -23.47
C LEU A 242 -3.66 4.48 -23.53
N ARG A 243 -4.15 3.73 -22.56
CA ARG A 243 -5.57 3.46 -22.42
C ARG A 243 -5.94 3.47 -20.95
N THR A 244 -7.01 4.20 -20.63
CA THR A 244 -7.66 4.12 -19.33
C THR A 244 -8.86 3.18 -19.44
N PHE A 245 -8.92 2.20 -18.54
CA PHE A 245 -10.04 1.30 -18.34
C PHE A 245 -10.87 1.79 -17.17
N THR A 246 -12.19 1.62 -17.22
CA THR A 246 -13.09 1.99 -16.13
C THR A 246 -13.83 0.75 -15.68
N GLU A 247 -13.74 0.44 -14.40
CA GLU A 247 -14.40 -0.71 -13.78
C GLU A 247 -15.24 -0.27 -12.59
N ALA A 248 -16.25 -1.06 -12.26
CA ALA A 248 -17.08 -0.83 -11.08
C ALA A 248 -16.25 -1.00 -9.80
N LEU A 249 -16.56 -0.22 -8.76
CA LEU A 249 -16.04 -0.37 -7.41
C LEU A 249 -17.17 -0.91 -6.52
N PRO A 250 -17.30 -2.24 -6.35
CA PRO A 250 -18.31 -2.82 -5.48
C PRO A 250 -18.09 -2.41 -4.02
N ALA A 251 -19.15 -2.48 -3.22
CA ALA A 251 -19.03 -2.28 -1.81
C ALA A 251 -18.17 -3.37 -1.15
N ARG A 252 -17.45 -2.98 -0.09
CA ARG A 252 -16.50 -3.82 0.67
C ARG A 252 -15.43 -4.46 -0.23
N SER A 253 -15.04 -3.76 -1.29
CA SER A 253 -13.98 -4.18 -2.19
C SER A 253 -12.65 -3.51 -1.87
N ALA A 254 -11.57 -4.15 -2.29
CA ALA A 254 -10.24 -3.59 -2.28
C ALA A 254 -9.67 -3.56 -3.70
N LEU A 255 -9.02 -2.45 -4.07
CA LEU A 255 -8.09 -2.44 -5.19
C LEU A 255 -6.77 -3.03 -4.72
N VAL A 256 -6.24 -4.01 -5.44
CA VAL A 256 -4.91 -4.59 -5.22
C VAL A 256 -4.09 -4.38 -6.48
N MET A 257 -2.91 -3.80 -6.35
CA MET A 257 -1.93 -3.66 -7.43
C MET A 257 -0.60 -4.27 -6.95
N HIS A 258 0.07 -5.06 -7.78
CA HIS A 258 1.35 -5.66 -7.43
C HIS A 258 2.31 -5.77 -8.63
N SER A 259 3.61 -5.81 -8.34
CA SER A 259 4.65 -6.06 -9.34
C SER A 259 4.65 -7.53 -9.75
N ASP A 260 5.42 -7.88 -10.77
CA ASP A 260 5.56 -9.27 -11.19
C ASP A 260 6.30 -10.14 -10.14
N GLY A 261 6.96 -9.51 -9.16
CA GLY A 261 7.47 -10.11 -7.94
C GLY A 261 6.44 -10.80 -7.06
N LEU A 262 5.14 -10.63 -7.31
CA LEU A 262 4.07 -11.44 -6.72
C LEU A 262 3.38 -12.29 -7.80
N THR A 263 3.05 -13.54 -7.47
CA THR A 263 2.13 -14.30 -8.33
C THR A 263 0.73 -13.69 -8.28
N GLY A 264 0.12 -13.51 -9.45
CA GLY A 264 -1.28 -13.10 -9.57
C GLY A 264 -2.27 -14.25 -9.33
N GLN A 265 -1.80 -15.48 -9.11
CA GLN A 265 -2.63 -16.69 -8.96
C GLN A 265 -3.00 -16.94 -7.49
N TRP A 266 -3.83 -16.05 -6.95
CA TRP A 266 -4.43 -16.21 -5.62
C TRP A 266 -5.95 -16.25 -5.72
N ASP A 267 -6.55 -17.09 -4.86
CA ASP A 267 -7.99 -17.29 -4.72
C ASP A 267 -8.60 -16.13 -3.91
N PRO A 268 -9.60 -15.39 -4.44
CA PRO A 268 -10.30 -14.35 -3.68
C PRO A 268 -10.95 -14.86 -2.40
N ALA A 269 -11.39 -16.12 -2.38
CA ALA A 269 -12.00 -16.71 -1.18
C ALA A 269 -10.99 -16.79 -0.02
N ALA A 270 -9.71 -17.06 -0.31
CA ALA A 270 -8.64 -17.07 0.69
C ALA A 270 -8.38 -15.68 1.29
N LEU A 271 -8.80 -14.61 0.63
CA LEU A 271 -8.67 -13.24 1.16
C LEU A 271 -9.84 -12.81 2.05
N THR A 272 -10.92 -13.59 2.14
CA THR A 272 -12.13 -13.20 2.89
C THR A 272 -11.84 -12.78 4.34
N GLY A 273 -10.97 -13.52 5.02
CA GLY A 273 -10.56 -13.18 6.39
C GLY A 273 -9.74 -11.90 6.44
N VAL A 274 -8.71 -11.78 5.60
CA VAL A 274 -7.80 -10.64 5.62
C VAL A 274 -8.43 -9.34 5.11
N LEU A 275 -9.44 -9.39 4.22
CA LEU A 275 -10.13 -8.20 3.70
C LEU A 275 -10.81 -7.36 4.79
N GLN A 276 -11.05 -7.92 5.97
CA GLN A 276 -11.59 -7.19 7.13
C GLN A 276 -10.54 -6.27 7.79
N HIS A 277 -9.27 -6.50 7.54
CA HIS A 277 -8.13 -5.78 8.14
C HIS A 277 -7.70 -4.56 7.31
N SER A 278 -6.79 -3.75 7.85
CA SER A 278 -6.22 -2.58 7.20
C SER A 278 -5.65 -2.88 5.81
N ALA A 279 -5.63 -1.87 4.93
CA ALA A 279 -4.99 -2.00 3.62
C ALA A 279 -3.51 -2.46 3.74
N ALA A 280 -2.80 -1.99 4.77
CA ALA A 280 -1.43 -2.39 5.05
C ALA A 280 -1.30 -3.85 5.48
N VAL A 281 -2.19 -4.36 6.34
CA VAL A 281 -2.20 -5.78 6.73
C VAL A 281 -2.57 -6.69 5.56
N ILE A 282 -3.52 -6.29 4.71
CA ILE A 282 -3.82 -7.01 3.47
C ILE A 282 -2.58 -7.06 2.56
N ALA A 283 -1.87 -5.94 2.40
CA ALA A 283 -0.64 -5.88 1.62
C ALA A 283 0.45 -6.81 2.20
N GLY A 284 0.66 -6.79 3.51
CA GLY A 284 1.59 -7.68 4.20
C GLY A 284 1.24 -9.16 4.03
N HIS A 285 -0.05 -9.51 4.09
CA HIS A 285 -0.53 -10.87 3.86
C HIS A 285 -0.22 -11.32 2.43
N LEU A 286 -0.54 -10.48 1.44
CA LEU A 286 -0.29 -10.78 0.03
C LEU A 286 1.20 -10.94 -0.28
N LEU A 287 2.05 -10.07 0.26
CA LEU A 287 3.50 -10.19 0.09
C LEU A 287 4.03 -11.51 0.64
N ARG A 288 3.51 -11.95 1.80
CA ARG A 288 3.88 -13.23 2.41
C ARG A 288 3.43 -14.43 1.58
N SER A 289 2.15 -14.46 1.18
CA SER A 289 1.54 -15.62 0.56
C SER A 289 1.84 -15.75 -0.93
N ALA A 290 2.06 -14.63 -1.63
CA ALA A 290 2.24 -14.60 -3.08
C ALA A 290 3.59 -14.04 -3.55
N GLY A 291 4.45 -13.53 -2.66
CA GLY A 291 5.74 -12.95 -3.03
C GLY A 291 6.79 -13.97 -3.45
N LYS A 292 7.52 -13.68 -4.54
CA LYS A 292 8.63 -14.48 -5.07
C LYS A 292 9.95 -14.04 -4.44
N TYR A 293 10.75 -14.99 -3.95
CA TYR A 293 12.03 -14.67 -3.29
C TYR A 293 13.14 -14.21 -4.24
N HIS A 294 13.05 -14.59 -5.52
CA HIS A 294 14.08 -14.31 -6.54
C HIS A 294 13.78 -13.03 -7.33
N ASP A 295 12.91 -12.15 -6.81
CA ASP A 295 12.58 -10.88 -7.43
C ASP A 295 12.32 -9.78 -6.39
N ASP A 296 12.43 -8.54 -6.84
CA ASP A 296 11.86 -7.41 -6.10
C ASP A 296 10.33 -7.57 -6.08
N ALA A 297 9.70 -7.24 -4.95
CA ALA A 297 8.28 -7.50 -4.76
C ALA A 297 7.59 -6.33 -4.09
N SER A 298 6.51 -5.84 -4.70
CA SER A 298 5.71 -4.74 -4.18
C SER A 298 4.23 -5.01 -4.37
N VAL A 299 3.45 -4.67 -3.35
CA VAL A 299 2.00 -4.71 -3.38
C VAL A 299 1.46 -3.46 -2.69
N VAL A 300 0.48 -2.83 -3.32
CA VAL A 300 -0.30 -1.74 -2.75
C VAL A 300 -1.78 -2.10 -2.82
N VAL A 301 -2.46 -1.83 -1.71
CA VAL A 301 -3.88 -2.07 -1.52
C VAL A 301 -4.55 -0.72 -1.25
N ALA A 302 -5.72 -0.52 -1.84
CA ALA A 302 -6.61 0.56 -1.48
C ALA A 302 -7.99 0.00 -1.09
N LYS A 303 -8.41 0.28 0.14
CA LYS A 303 -9.65 -0.19 0.74
C LYS A 303 -10.19 0.90 1.66
N GLY A 304 -11.48 1.19 1.60
CA GLY A 304 -12.14 2.11 2.52
C GLY A 304 -13.53 1.62 2.88
N LEU A 305 -14.37 2.53 3.37
CA LEU A 305 -15.72 2.21 3.83
C LEU A 305 -16.74 2.03 2.70
N TRP A 306 -16.31 2.14 1.43
CA TRP A 306 -17.19 1.98 0.26
C TRP A 306 -17.67 0.56 0.10
#